data_AF-A0A5C9BSD9-F1
#
_entry.id   AF-A0A5C9BSD9-F1
#
_cell.length_a   1.000
_cell.length_b   1.000
_cell.length_c   1.000
_cell.angle_alpha   90.00
_cell.angle_beta   90.00
_cell.angle_gamma   90.00
#
_symmetry.space_group_name_H-M   'P 1'
#
loop_
_entity.id
_entity.type
_entity.pdbx_description
1 polymer ?
#
loop_
_entity_poly.entity_id
_entity_poly.type
_entity_poly.pdbx_seq_one_letter_code
_entity_poly.pdbx_strand_id
1 'polypeptide(L)'
;MRRTSSARLPSLIGFVAVLSLALASIAQTPPPVGDPDSGGPVRERRLVQRLEQARQLLVPREPNEKPEESQALRLLQSLLEDGNDADDAPETDDVLLDPVPEGDRRVATRSLKSEARRLIGGVSPQGRQGYELLVGKAARAKLEPALADGNWRVIEEVAREALHTSAG
;
A
#
# COMPACT_ATOMS: atom_id res chain seq x y z
N MET A 1 56.77 74.34 32.32
CA MET A 1 57.50 73.78 33.48
C MET A 1 56.79 72.51 33.93
N ARG A 2 57.55 71.42 34.14
CA ARG A 2 57.46 70.41 35.24
C ARG A 2 56.05 69.98 35.68
N ARG A 3 55.67 68.72 35.87
CA ARG A 3 56.40 67.49 36.26
C ARG A 3 55.31 66.39 36.38
N THR A 4 55.50 65.21 35.80
CA THR A 4 55.75 63.91 36.49
C THR A 4 54.58 63.34 37.32
N SER A 5 54.07 62.14 36.99
CA SER A 5 54.37 60.87 37.72
C SER A 5 53.25 60.56 38.74
N SER A 6 52.82 59.35 39.09
CA SER A 6 53.19 57.95 38.82
C SER A 6 52.24 57.02 39.60
N ALA A 7 52.30 55.72 39.27
CA ALA A 7 52.15 54.55 40.16
C ALA A 7 50.73 54.11 40.56
N ARG A 8 50.43 52.85 40.91
CA ARG A 8 50.96 51.47 40.71
C ARG A 8 49.84 50.54 41.26
N LEU A 9 49.51 49.46 40.53
CA LEU A 9 49.07 48.08 40.90
C LEU A 9 48.40 47.77 42.27
N PRO A 10 47.47 46.78 42.35
CA PRO A 10 47.91 45.38 42.53
C PRO A 10 47.13 44.28 41.79
N SER A 11 47.81 43.14 41.71
CA SER A 11 47.45 41.83 41.15
C SER A 11 46.51 41.03 42.07
N LEU A 12 45.66 40.17 41.51
CA LEU A 12 45.27 38.91 42.15
C LEU A 12 44.71 37.88 41.13
N ILE A 13 45.51 36.83 40.91
CA ILE A 13 45.16 35.39 40.95
C ILE A 13 43.95 34.90 40.13
N GLY A 14 44.20 33.93 39.23
CA GLY A 14 43.13 33.10 38.65
C GLY A 14 43.65 32.06 37.66
N PHE A 15 44.24 31.00 38.18
CA PHE A 15 44.64 29.80 37.45
C PHE A 15 43.38 29.07 36.93
N VAL A 16 43.18 28.95 35.60
CA VAL A 16 42.27 27.92 35.07
C VAL A 16 42.85 27.37 33.76
N ALA A 17 43.43 26.18 33.87
CA ALA A 17 43.56 25.25 32.76
C ALA A 17 42.16 24.71 32.41
N VAL A 18 41.70 24.91 31.17
CA VAL A 18 40.56 24.15 30.64
C VAL A 18 40.98 23.54 29.30
N LEU A 19 41.42 22.29 29.42
CA LEU A 19 40.96 21.16 28.64
C LEU A 19 40.45 21.48 27.21
N SER A 20 41.33 21.26 26.24
CA SER A 20 40.99 21.15 24.82
C SER A 20 39.98 20.02 24.61
N LEU A 21 38.70 20.36 24.55
CA LEU A 21 37.66 19.46 24.06
C LEU A 21 37.62 19.59 22.53
N ALA A 22 38.36 18.73 21.85
CA ALA A 22 38.18 18.52 20.42
C ALA A 22 36.79 17.90 20.23
N LEU A 23 35.77 18.72 19.94
CA LEU A 23 34.53 18.22 19.35
C LEU A 23 34.88 17.77 17.94
N ALA A 24 35.14 16.48 17.78
CA ALA A 24 34.97 15.82 16.50
C ALA A 24 33.51 16.07 16.07
N SER A 25 33.33 17.01 15.14
CA SER A 25 32.07 17.13 14.39
C SER A 25 31.90 15.82 13.63
N ILE A 26 31.17 14.89 14.22
CA ILE A 26 30.53 13.82 13.47
C ILE A 26 29.55 14.56 12.58
N ALA A 27 29.95 14.79 11.33
CA ALA A 27 29.02 15.17 10.28
C ALA A 27 27.98 14.05 10.22
N GLN A 28 26.86 14.25 10.92
CA GLN A 28 25.64 13.52 10.67
C GLN A 28 25.27 13.85 9.23
N THR A 29 25.71 13.00 8.31
CA THR A 29 25.05 12.89 7.02
C THR A 29 23.57 12.68 7.32
N PRO A 30 22.68 13.62 6.98
CA PRO A 30 21.26 13.37 7.15
C PRO A 30 20.93 12.08 6.40
N PRO A 31 20.04 11.22 6.95
CA PRO A 31 19.58 10.06 6.21
C PRO A 31 19.06 10.53 4.84
N PRO A 32 19.23 9.73 3.77
CA PRO A 32 18.65 10.07 2.48
C PRO A 32 17.17 10.35 2.70
N VAL A 33 16.76 11.59 2.42
CA VAL A 33 15.36 11.98 2.39
C VAL A 33 14.76 11.22 1.21
N GLY A 34 14.24 10.03 1.50
CA GLY A 34 13.30 9.36 0.62
C GLY A 34 12.14 10.30 0.39
N ASP A 35 11.68 10.37 -0.85
CA ASP A 35 10.66 11.29 -1.33
C ASP A 35 9.42 11.28 -0.39
N PRO A 36 8.97 12.43 0.14
CA PRO A 36 7.74 12.52 0.95
C PRO A 36 6.47 12.18 0.17
N ASP A 37 6.56 11.92 -1.14
CA ASP A 37 5.49 11.33 -1.96
C ASP A 37 5.35 9.80 -1.77
N SER A 38 5.87 9.29 -0.67
CA SER A 38 5.65 7.94 -0.15
C SER A 38 4.21 7.78 0.34
N GLY A 39 3.24 7.79 -0.58
CA GLY A 39 1.81 7.59 -0.32
C GLY A 39 1.42 6.20 0.22
N GLY A 40 2.39 5.32 0.50
CA GLY A 40 2.20 3.92 0.90
C GLY A 40 1.20 3.73 2.05
N PRO A 41 1.45 4.25 3.27
CA PRO A 41 0.57 3.99 4.42
C PRO A 41 -0.86 4.53 4.25
N VAL A 42 -1.03 5.64 3.53
CA VAL A 42 -2.34 6.24 3.27
C VAL A 42 -3.08 5.46 2.17
N ARG A 43 -2.36 5.04 1.12
CA ARG A 43 -2.89 4.20 0.04
C ARG A 43 -3.33 2.84 0.57
N GLU A 44 -2.48 2.15 1.32
CA GLU A 44 -2.78 0.86 1.96
C GLU A 44 -4.05 0.92 2.81
N ARG A 45 -4.15 1.95 3.67
CA ARG A 45 -5.34 2.15 4.50
C ARG A 45 -6.61 2.31 3.66
N ARG A 46 -6.55 3.07 2.56
CA ARG A 46 -7.69 3.25 1.65
C ARG A 46 -8.07 1.94 0.95
N LEU A 47 -7.10 1.13 0.54
CA LEU A 47 -7.35 -0.17 -0.07
C LEU A 47 -8.04 -1.13 0.93
N VAL A 48 -7.55 -1.19 2.17
CA VAL A 48 -8.16 -1.99 3.24
C VAL A 48 -9.58 -1.50 3.54
N GLN A 49 -9.79 -0.19 3.65
CA GLN A 49 -11.13 0.39 3.86
C GLN A 49 -12.09 0.01 2.72
N ARG A 50 -11.61 0.01 1.48
CA ARG A 50 -12.41 -0.36 0.32
C ARG A 50 -12.80 -1.85 0.34
N LEU A 51 -11.87 -2.73 0.75
CA LEU A 51 -12.16 -4.15 0.94
C LEU A 51 -13.23 -4.35 2.02
N GLU A 52 -13.09 -3.68 3.17
CA GLU A 52 -14.06 -3.78 4.26
C GLU A 52 -15.43 -3.23 3.87
N GLN A 53 -15.47 -2.13 3.12
CA GLN A 53 -16.72 -1.61 2.56
C GLN A 53 -17.38 -2.64 1.61
N ALA A 54 -16.60 -3.30 0.75
CA ALA A 54 -17.12 -4.36 -0.10
C ALA A 54 -17.69 -5.53 0.70
N ARG A 55 -17.04 -5.96 1.80
CA ARG A 55 -17.57 -7.00 2.69
C ARG A 55 -18.91 -6.61 3.29
N GLN A 56 -19.04 -5.38 3.75
CA GLN A 56 -20.30 -4.88 4.34
C GLN A 56 -21.44 -4.92 3.32
N LEU A 57 -21.17 -4.58 2.05
CA LEU A 57 -22.16 -4.63 0.98
C LEU A 57 -22.58 -6.07 0.60
N LEU A 58 -21.72 -7.05 0.85
CA LEU A 58 -22.02 -8.47 0.63
C LEU A 58 -22.83 -9.09 1.78
N VAL A 59 -22.97 -8.40 2.91
CA VAL A 59 -23.79 -8.84 4.04
C VAL A 59 -25.16 -8.14 3.96
N PRO A 60 -26.28 -8.88 3.91
CA PRO A 60 -27.60 -8.29 4.04
C PRO A 60 -27.71 -7.47 5.33
N ARG A 61 -28.22 -6.23 5.25
CA ARG A 61 -28.44 -5.40 6.45
C ARG A 61 -29.66 -5.86 7.24
N GLU A 62 -30.66 -6.41 6.55
CA GLU A 62 -31.90 -6.92 7.12
C GLU A 62 -32.15 -8.37 6.67
N PRO A 63 -32.91 -9.20 7.43
CA PRO A 63 -33.14 -10.62 7.15
C PRO A 63 -33.78 -10.95 5.78
N ASN A 64 -34.41 -9.97 5.12
CA ASN A 64 -35.08 -10.14 3.83
C ASN A 64 -34.53 -9.22 2.73
N GLU A 65 -33.45 -8.49 3.01
CA GLU A 65 -32.80 -7.64 2.03
C GLU A 65 -31.77 -8.45 1.22
N LYS A 66 -31.63 -8.12 -0.07
CA LYS A 66 -30.56 -8.70 -0.88
C LYS A 66 -29.27 -7.90 -0.67
N PRO A 67 -28.09 -8.54 -0.64
CA PRO A 67 -26.83 -7.81 -0.61
C PRO A 67 -26.68 -6.89 -1.83
N GLU A 68 -25.95 -5.80 -1.66
CA GLU A 68 -25.63 -4.82 -2.71
C GLU A 68 -24.46 -5.31 -3.58
N GLU A 69 -24.56 -6.54 -4.11
CA GLU A 69 -23.44 -7.25 -4.76
C GLU A 69 -22.85 -6.47 -5.94
N SER A 70 -23.67 -5.77 -6.72
CA SER A 70 -23.18 -4.98 -7.87
C SER A 70 -22.22 -3.86 -7.44
N GLN A 71 -22.47 -3.24 -6.28
CA GLN A 71 -21.58 -2.20 -5.76
C GLN A 71 -20.33 -2.83 -5.13
N ALA A 72 -20.50 -3.93 -4.40
CA ALA A 72 -19.37 -4.69 -3.86
C ALA A 72 -18.40 -5.12 -4.98
N LEU A 73 -18.91 -5.69 -6.07
CA LEU A 73 -18.12 -6.15 -7.21
C LEU A 73 -17.31 -5.03 -7.87
N ARG A 74 -17.86 -3.81 -7.99
CA ARG A 74 -17.10 -2.65 -8.50
C ARG A 74 -15.95 -2.26 -7.58
N LEU A 75 -16.17 -2.27 -6.27
CA LEU A 75 -15.12 -2.00 -5.30
C LEU A 75 -14.04 -3.09 -5.35
N LEU A 76 -14.44 -4.36 -5.38
CA LEU A 76 -13.50 -5.49 -5.47
C LEU A 76 -12.70 -5.45 -6.77
N GLN A 77 -13.32 -5.14 -7.91
CA GLN A 77 -12.62 -5.00 -9.18
C GLN A 77 -11.58 -3.87 -9.14
N SER A 78 -11.94 -2.71 -8.60
CA SER A 78 -10.98 -1.60 -8.46
C SER A 78 -9.77 -1.94 -7.59
N LEU A 79 -9.90 -2.89 -6.66
CA LEU A 79 -8.76 -3.37 -5.85
C LEU A 79 -7.81 -4.25 -6.66
N LEU A 80 -8.33 -4.98 -7.66
CA LEU A 80 -7.51 -5.77 -8.57
C LEU A 80 -6.73 -4.86 -9.53
N GLU A 81 -7.33 -3.74 -9.95
CA GLU A 81 -6.78 -2.75 -10.89
C GLU A 81 -5.77 -1.79 -10.25
N ASP A 82 -6.10 -1.16 -9.10
CA ASP A 82 -5.28 -0.11 -8.45
C ASP A 82 -3.86 -0.57 -8.05
N GLY A 83 -3.57 -1.87 -8.07
CA GLY A 83 -2.27 -2.45 -7.73
C GLY A 83 -1.41 -2.81 -8.93
N ASN A 84 -1.77 -2.43 -10.15
CA ASN A 84 -1.05 -2.77 -11.38
C ASN A 84 -0.37 -1.56 -12.06
N ASP A 85 -0.56 -0.34 -11.54
CA ASP A 85 -0.11 0.92 -12.17
C ASP A 85 1.41 1.17 -12.17
N ALA A 86 2.23 0.24 -11.66
CA ALA A 86 3.68 0.39 -11.68
C ALA A 86 4.28 -0.45 -12.81
N ASP A 87 4.21 0.08 -14.04
CA ASP A 87 4.63 -0.59 -15.27
C ASP A 87 6.10 -1.11 -15.29
N ASP A 88 6.96 -0.64 -14.36
CA ASP A 88 8.36 -1.05 -14.26
C ASP A 88 8.82 -1.46 -12.85
N ALA A 89 7.91 -1.52 -11.86
CA ALA A 89 8.27 -2.05 -10.55
C ALA A 89 8.13 -3.59 -10.59
N PRO A 90 8.96 -4.35 -9.84
CA PRO A 90 8.57 -5.72 -9.48
C PRO A 90 7.13 -5.69 -8.91
N GLU A 91 6.36 -6.78 -9.03
CA GLU A 91 4.96 -6.93 -8.53
C GLU A 91 4.83 -6.79 -6.99
N THR A 92 5.53 -5.83 -6.39
CA THR A 92 5.62 -5.50 -4.99
C THR A 92 4.64 -4.37 -4.74
N ASP A 93 3.44 -4.75 -4.30
CA ASP A 93 2.97 -4.42 -2.96
C ASP A 93 1.52 -4.93 -2.83
N ASP A 94 1.36 -6.26 -2.85
CA ASP A 94 0.09 -6.84 -2.44
C ASP A 94 -0.02 -6.68 -0.92
N VAL A 95 -0.96 -5.82 -0.50
CA VAL A 95 -1.14 -5.47 0.91
C VAL A 95 -1.49 -6.74 1.68
N LEU A 96 -0.63 -7.13 2.62
CA LEU A 96 -0.86 -8.30 3.46
C LEU A 96 -1.90 -7.94 4.53
N LEU A 97 -2.97 -8.73 4.57
CA LEU A 97 -3.99 -8.64 5.61
C LEU A 97 -3.55 -9.43 6.83
N ASP A 98 -3.90 -8.92 8.01
CA ASP A 98 -3.63 -9.62 9.25
C ASP A 98 -4.30 -11.01 9.26
N PRO A 99 -3.61 -12.01 9.84
CA PRO A 99 -4.16 -13.34 10.01
C PRO A 99 -5.50 -13.32 10.76
N VAL A 100 -6.54 -13.96 10.21
CA VAL A 100 -7.81 -14.19 10.93
C VAL A 100 -7.52 -15.14 12.11
N PRO A 101 -7.84 -14.77 13.36
CA PRO A 101 -7.54 -15.61 14.51
C PRO A 101 -8.56 -16.75 14.62
N GLU A 102 -8.40 -17.79 13.80
CA GLU A 102 -9.12 -19.05 13.97
C GLU A 102 -8.17 -20.17 14.37
N GLY A 103 -8.17 -20.45 15.68
CA GLY A 103 -8.27 -21.79 16.26
C GLY A 103 -7.15 -22.82 16.07
N ASP A 104 -6.49 -22.94 14.92
CA ASP A 104 -5.43 -23.94 14.75
C ASP A 104 -4.47 -23.66 13.59
N ARG A 105 -3.26 -24.20 13.78
CA ARG A 105 -2.02 -24.00 13.01
C ARG A 105 -2.17 -23.89 11.48
N ARG A 106 -2.09 -22.65 11.00
CA ARG A 106 -1.28 -22.09 9.88
C ARG A 106 -1.99 -20.82 9.47
N VAL A 107 -1.72 -19.73 10.18
CA VAL A 107 -2.34 -18.44 9.85
C VAL A 107 -1.61 -17.87 8.64
N ALA A 108 -2.07 -18.27 7.45
CA ALA A 108 -1.56 -17.74 6.21
C ALA A 108 -2.03 -16.29 6.09
N THR A 109 -1.08 -15.35 6.16
CA THR A 109 -1.30 -13.97 5.74
C THR A 109 -1.85 -13.99 4.32
N ARG A 110 -3.06 -13.46 4.12
CA ARG A 110 -3.66 -13.35 2.80
C ARG A 110 -3.40 -11.97 2.26
N SER A 111 -3.14 -11.91 0.98
CA SER A 111 -3.01 -10.64 0.30
C SER A 111 -4.38 -10.04 -0.01
N LEU A 112 -4.46 -8.73 -0.11
CA LEU A 112 -5.70 -8.00 -0.37
C LEU A 112 -6.31 -8.41 -1.71
N LYS A 113 -5.50 -8.57 -2.77
CA LYS A 113 -5.99 -9.04 -4.07
C LYS A 113 -6.50 -10.48 -4.01
N SER A 114 -5.82 -11.36 -3.28
CA SER A 114 -6.26 -12.76 -3.10
C SER A 114 -7.61 -12.82 -2.39
N GLU A 115 -7.81 -11.98 -1.39
CA GLU A 115 -9.07 -11.91 -0.66
C GLU A 115 -10.19 -11.28 -1.50
N ALA A 116 -9.89 -10.27 -2.32
CA ALA A 116 -10.85 -9.70 -3.25
C ALA A 116 -11.36 -10.74 -4.27
N ARG A 117 -10.45 -11.52 -4.87
CA ARG A 117 -10.81 -12.63 -5.77
C ARG A 117 -11.69 -13.66 -5.08
N ARG A 118 -11.34 -14.04 -3.85
CA ARG A 118 -12.15 -14.97 -3.05
C ARG A 118 -13.58 -14.46 -2.83
N LEU A 119 -13.74 -13.17 -2.52
CA LEU A 119 -15.05 -12.55 -2.33
C LEU A 119 -15.85 -12.51 -3.63
N ILE A 120 -15.21 -12.18 -4.77
CA ILE A 120 -15.84 -12.25 -6.10
C ILE A 120 -16.33 -13.68 -6.39
N GLY A 121 -15.51 -14.70 -6.13
CA GLY A 121 -15.91 -16.10 -6.32
C GLY A 121 -17.05 -16.57 -5.41
N GLY A 122 -17.28 -15.86 -4.29
CA GLY A 122 -18.30 -16.19 -3.29
C GLY A 122 -19.68 -15.54 -3.52
N VAL A 123 -19.84 -14.65 -4.51
CA VAL A 123 -21.12 -13.98 -4.75
C VAL A 123 -22.21 -14.93 -5.27
N SER A 124 -23.46 -14.48 -5.20
CA SER A 124 -24.61 -15.22 -5.70
C SER A 124 -24.51 -15.50 -7.22
N PRO A 125 -25.31 -16.45 -7.77
CA PRO A 125 -25.40 -16.64 -9.21
C PRO A 125 -25.76 -15.36 -9.99
N GLN A 126 -26.62 -14.51 -9.41
CA GLN A 126 -26.98 -13.22 -9.99
C GLN A 126 -25.79 -12.26 -9.96
N GLY A 127 -25.04 -12.23 -8.85
CA GLY A 127 -23.80 -11.47 -8.72
C GLY A 127 -22.74 -11.89 -9.74
N ARG A 128 -22.58 -13.20 -9.99
CA ARG A 128 -21.64 -13.72 -11.01
C ARG A 128 -22.01 -13.24 -12.41
N GLN A 129 -23.30 -13.24 -12.75
CA GLN A 129 -23.75 -12.68 -14.02
C GLN A 129 -23.48 -11.17 -14.09
N GLY A 130 -23.68 -10.44 -12.99
CA GLY A 130 -23.31 -9.03 -12.89
C GLY A 130 -21.81 -8.79 -13.09
N TYR A 131 -20.96 -9.66 -12.53
CA TYR A 131 -19.51 -9.60 -12.71
C TYR A 131 -19.10 -9.85 -14.16
N GLU A 132 -19.67 -10.87 -14.81
CA GLU A 132 -19.46 -11.14 -16.24
C GLU A 132 -19.81 -9.91 -17.11
N LEU A 133 -20.90 -9.20 -16.79
CA LEU A 133 -21.26 -7.97 -17.48
C LEU A 133 -20.30 -6.81 -17.21
N LEU A 134 -19.77 -6.73 -15.98
CA LEU A 134 -18.85 -5.67 -15.57
C LEU A 134 -17.49 -5.78 -16.27
N VAL A 135 -16.90 -6.98 -16.28
CA VAL A 135 -15.50 -7.19 -16.72
C VAL A 135 -15.35 -8.11 -17.93
N GLY A 136 -16.28 -9.05 -18.14
CA GLY A 136 -16.10 -10.15 -19.09
C GLY A 136 -15.94 -9.69 -20.54
N LYS A 137 -16.65 -8.64 -20.97
CA LYS A 137 -16.50 -8.09 -22.33
C LYS A 137 -15.10 -7.51 -22.56
N ALA A 138 -14.59 -6.72 -21.62
CA ALA A 138 -13.27 -6.11 -21.71
C ALA A 138 -12.16 -7.19 -21.65
N ALA A 139 -12.33 -8.17 -20.76
CA ALA A 139 -11.42 -9.30 -20.62
C ALA A 139 -11.30 -10.13 -21.92
N ARG A 140 -12.43 -10.47 -22.56
CA ARG A 140 -12.40 -11.17 -23.87
C ARG A 140 -11.69 -10.35 -24.94
N ALA A 141 -11.98 -9.06 -25.01
CA ALA A 141 -11.34 -8.16 -25.99
C ALA A 141 -9.82 -8.05 -25.79
N LYS A 142 -9.33 -8.15 -24.55
CA LYS A 142 -7.89 -8.25 -24.24
C LYS A 142 -7.32 -9.64 -24.57
N LEU A 143 -8.07 -10.70 -24.29
CA LEU A 143 -7.60 -12.09 -24.42
C LEU A 143 -7.43 -12.54 -25.87
N GLU A 144 -8.38 -12.23 -26.74
CA GLU A 144 -8.39 -12.66 -28.15
C GLU A 144 -7.09 -12.33 -28.90
N PRO A 145 -6.61 -11.06 -28.92
CA PRO A 145 -5.34 -10.74 -29.57
C PRO A 145 -4.15 -11.38 -28.84
N ALA A 146 -4.18 -11.44 -27.51
CA ALA A 146 -3.09 -12.04 -26.74
C ALA A 146 -2.89 -13.53 -27.05
N LEU A 147 -3.98 -14.27 -27.29
CA LEU A 147 -3.93 -15.66 -27.74
C LEU A 147 -3.36 -15.78 -29.16
N ALA A 148 -3.73 -14.87 -30.07
CA ALA A 148 -3.21 -14.86 -31.43
C ALA A 148 -1.71 -14.57 -31.48
N ASP A 149 -1.25 -13.65 -30.64
CA ASP A 149 0.14 -13.20 -30.60
C ASP A 149 1.02 -14.06 -29.67
N GLY A 150 0.44 -15.01 -28.94
CA GLY A 150 1.15 -15.81 -27.94
C GLY A 150 1.68 -15.00 -26.76
N ASN A 151 1.02 -13.89 -26.41
CA ASN A 151 1.43 -12.98 -25.36
C ASN A 151 1.00 -13.51 -23.97
N TRP A 152 1.82 -14.40 -23.41
CA TRP A 152 1.57 -15.04 -22.13
C TRP A 152 1.40 -14.07 -20.96
N ARG A 153 2.06 -12.91 -21.00
CA ARG A 153 1.94 -11.90 -19.94
C ARG A 153 0.51 -11.34 -19.88
N VAL A 154 -0.07 -11.00 -21.03
CA VAL A 154 -1.43 -10.48 -21.10
C VAL A 154 -2.46 -11.57 -20.78
N ILE A 155 -2.19 -12.82 -21.21
CA ILE A 155 -3.06 -13.96 -20.85
C ILE A 155 -3.11 -14.16 -19.33
N GLU A 156 -1.95 -14.13 -18.67
CA GLU A 156 -1.88 -14.25 -17.20
C GLU A 156 -2.61 -13.09 -16.51
N GLU A 157 -2.42 -11.85 -16.97
CA GLU A 157 -3.14 -10.69 -16.46
C GLU A 157 -4.66 -10.88 -16.55
N VAL A 158 -5.18 -11.25 -17.72
CA VAL A 158 -6.61 -11.48 -17.92
C VAL A 158 -7.13 -12.60 -17.01
N ALA A 159 -6.41 -13.71 -16.88
CA ALA A 159 -6.80 -14.81 -16.01
C ALA A 159 -6.86 -14.38 -14.52
N ARG A 160 -5.96 -13.49 -14.09
CA ARG A 160 -5.90 -12.99 -12.71
C ARG A 160 -6.97 -11.93 -12.41
N GLU A 161 -7.31 -11.07 -13.37
CA GLU A 161 -8.26 -9.96 -13.20
C GLU A 161 -9.71 -10.40 -13.45
N ALA A 162 -9.94 -11.19 -14.50
CA ALA A 162 -11.26 -11.63 -14.92
C ALA A 162 -11.59 -13.04 -14.43
N LEU A 163 -10.91 -13.50 -13.37
CA LEU A 163 -11.19 -14.78 -12.72
C LEU A 163 -12.69 -14.87 -12.37
N HIS A 164 -13.33 -16.00 -12.70
CA HIS A 164 -14.78 -16.22 -12.57
C HIS A 164 -15.65 -15.60 -13.68
N THR A 165 -15.04 -15.09 -14.75
CA THR A 165 -15.72 -14.83 -16.03
C THR A 165 -15.44 -15.95 -17.02
N SER A 166 -16.05 -15.90 -18.19
CA SER A 166 -15.69 -16.82 -19.30
C SER A 166 -14.32 -16.57 -19.93
N ALA A 167 -13.69 -15.41 -19.66
CA ALA A 167 -12.39 -15.04 -20.23
C ALA A 167 -11.20 -15.37 -19.31
N GLY A 168 -11.45 -15.69 -18.04
CA GLY A 168 -10.42 -16.07 -17.07
C GLY A 168 -10.52 -17.55 -16.71
#